data_AF-A0A2Z5UWQ7-F1
#
_entry.id   AF-A0A2Z5UWQ7-F1
#
_cell.length_a   1.000
_cell.length_b   1.000
_cell.length_c   1.000
_cell.angle_alpha   90.00
_cell.angle_beta   90.00
_cell.angle_gamma   90.00
#
_symmetry.space_group_name_H-M   'P 1'
#
loop_
_entity.id
_entity.type
_entity.pdbx_description
1 polymer ?
#
loop_
_entity_poly.entity_id
_entity_poly.type
_entity_poly.pdbx_seq_one_letter_code
_entity_poly.pdbx_strand_id
1 'polypeptide(L)'
;MTPLQAYTQKIQEKILSYDPHQEMAMQQLQQIYTALLSTRKWRLFKKQPVCKGLYLWGEVGRGKTFLMDLFYNHLPVPKMRLHFYQFMQSIHAELTRLQGQSNPLDKIAQDFARKTHVLCLDEFLVHEIGDAMLLSQLLQSLFKQGITLITTANMPPDALYQNGLQRALFLPAITQLKQHLTIFHLETCRDYRLYQDIEKNNSLDNPVLVMPLSHVQHLFDVLTKDQTIHSQPLSIHGRLIKHKGYTDNTVWFDFASICAIPRSQIDYLSIARRFSTVLISQLMPMSEHNDNSARLFIHLVDVFYDAGIQLIVTSDTTMHDLYPQGRFLFEFKRTKSRLMAFQKEALKLINEKKGI
;
A
#
# COMPACT_ATOMS: atom_id res chain seq x y z
N MET A 1 3.02 -17.86 -22.43
CA MET A 1 2.21 -18.35 -21.29
C MET A 1 1.22 -17.27 -20.89
N THR A 2 -0.05 -17.63 -20.69
CA THR A 2 -1.10 -16.69 -20.25
C THR A 2 -1.07 -16.52 -18.72
N PRO A 3 -1.68 -15.47 -18.15
CA PRO A 3 -1.69 -15.29 -16.69
C PRO A 3 -2.36 -16.45 -15.95
N LEU A 4 -3.47 -17.00 -16.46
CA LEU A 4 -4.12 -18.16 -15.84
C LEU A 4 -3.23 -19.41 -15.91
N GLN A 5 -2.55 -19.65 -17.04
CA GLN A 5 -1.60 -20.76 -17.15
C GLN A 5 -0.45 -20.62 -16.15
N ALA A 6 0.09 -19.42 -15.96
CA ALA A 6 1.15 -19.14 -14.99
C ALA A 6 0.69 -19.42 -13.55
N TYR A 7 -0.56 -19.08 -13.23
CA TYR A 7 -1.17 -19.37 -11.93
C TYR A 7 -1.33 -20.89 -11.73
N THR A 8 -1.91 -21.60 -12.70
CA THR A 8 -2.08 -23.05 -12.64
C THR A 8 -0.75 -23.80 -12.53
N GLN A 9 0.28 -23.35 -13.24
CA GLN A 9 1.62 -23.93 -13.14
C GLN A 9 2.19 -23.81 -11.72
N LYS A 10 2.04 -22.64 -11.07
CA LYS A 10 2.49 -22.45 -9.68
C LYS A 10 1.75 -23.35 -8.68
N ILE A 11 0.50 -23.72 -8.95
CA ILE A 11 -0.25 -24.71 -8.17
C ILE A 11 0.32 -26.12 -8.39
N GLN A 12 0.57 -26.49 -9.65
CA GLN A 12 1.13 -27.80 -10.00
C GLN A 12 2.53 -28.01 -9.41
N GLU A 13 3.35 -26.96 -9.40
CA GLU A 13 4.68 -26.93 -8.78
C GLU A 13 4.63 -26.90 -7.24
N LYS A 14 3.44 -26.87 -6.63
CA LYS A 14 3.21 -26.76 -5.18
C LYS A 14 3.83 -25.50 -4.54
N ILE A 15 4.09 -24.46 -5.35
CA ILE A 15 4.52 -23.14 -4.87
C ILE A 15 3.32 -22.39 -4.27
N LEU A 16 2.11 -22.65 -4.79
CA LEU A 16 0.88 -22.02 -4.35
C LEU A 16 -0.19 -23.08 -4.00
N SER A 17 -0.88 -22.87 -2.89
CA SER A 17 -2.05 -23.67 -2.52
C SER A 17 -3.25 -23.26 -3.36
N TYR A 18 -3.99 -24.24 -3.90
CA TYR A 18 -5.20 -23.96 -4.69
C TYR A 18 -6.24 -23.18 -3.88
N ASP A 19 -6.78 -22.14 -4.52
CA ASP A 19 -7.86 -21.29 -4.00
C ASP A 19 -8.88 -21.02 -5.11
N PRO A 20 -10.15 -21.41 -4.94
CA PRO A 20 -11.18 -21.23 -5.96
C PRO A 20 -11.49 -19.75 -6.23
N HIS A 21 -11.39 -18.87 -5.23
CA HIS A 21 -11.66 -17.44 -5.41
C HIS A 21 -10.52 -16.72 -6.14
N GLN A 22 -9.26 -17.13 -5.88
CA GLN A 22 -8.13 -16.64 -6.68
C GLN A 22 -8.19 -17.15 -8.12
N GLU A 23 -8.60 -18.40 -8.34
CA GLU A 23 -8.80 -18.93 -9.69
C GLU A 23 -9.88 -18.14 -10.44
N MET A 24 -11.03 -17.88 -9.80
CA MET A 24 -12.09 -17.03 -10.37
C MET A 24 -11.59 -15.63 -10.72
N ALA A 25 -10.80 -15.00 -9.84
CA ALA A 25 -10.17 -13.71 -10.14
C ALA A 25 -9.21 -13.81 -11.34
N MET A 26 -8.40 -14.87 -11.43
CA MET A 26 -7.53 -15.13 -12.57
C MET A 26 -8.29 -15.38 -13.87
N GLN A 27 -9.47 -15.99 -13.82
CA GLN A 27 -10.35 -16.13 -14.98
C GLN A 27 -10.84 -14.77 -15.48
N GLN A 28 -11.19 -13.82 -14.58
CA GLN A 28 -11.52 -12.44 -14.97
C GLN A 28 -10.33 -11.76 -15.65
N LEU A 29 -9.14 -11.87 -15.06
CA LEU A 29 -7.89 -11.34 -15.63
C LEU A 29 -7.56 -11.99 -16.99
N GLN A 30 -7.84 -13.29 -17.16
CA GLN A 30 -7.66 -14.01 -18.41
C GLN A 30 -8.63 -13.53 -19.50
N GLN A 31 -9.88 -13.22 -19.17
CA GLN A 31 -10.83 -12.65 -20.12
C GLN A 31 -10.35 -11.29 -20.64
N ILE A 32 -9.87 -10.44 -19.74
CA ILE A 32 -9.27 -9.13 -20.08
C ILE A 32 -8.04 -9.32 -20.97
N TYR A 33 -7.12 -10.22 -20.58
CA TYR A 33 -5.95 -10.58 -21.37
C TYR A 33 -6.32 -10.97 -22.81
N THR A 34 -7.29 -11.87 -22.97
CA THR A 34 -7.73 -12.35 -24.28
C THR A 34 -8.36 -11.22 -25.12
N ALA A 35 -9.19 -10.36 -24.51
CA ALA A 35 -9.80 -9.21 -25.18
C ALA A 35 -8.75 -8.16 -25.64
N LEU A 36 -7.73 -7.90 -24.83
CA LEU A 36 -6.65 -6.98 -25.17
C LEU A 36 -5.77 -7.49 -26.32
N LEU A 37 -5.66 -8.81 -26.51
CA LEU A 37 -4.89 -9.38 -27.62
C LEU A 37 -5.72 -9.58 -28.89
N SER A 38 -7.04 -9.81 -28.77
CA SER A 38 -7.93 -9.95 -29.91
C SER A 38 -8.16 -8.63 -30.65
N THR A 39 -8.21 -7.50 -29.92
CA THR A 39 -8.34 -6.14 -30.46
C THR A 39 -7.21 -5.76 -31.44
N ARG A 40 -6.04 -6.39 -31.33
CA ARG A 40 -4.89 -6.17 -32.25
C ARG A 40 -5.10 -6.74 -33.65
N LYS A 41 -5.90 -7.81 -33.78
CA LYS A 41 -6.20 -8.47 -35.08
C LYS A 41 -7.39 -7.83 -35.83
N TRP A 42 -8.22 -7.05 -35.13
CA TRP A 42 -9.52 -6.55 -35.63
C TRP A 42 -9.51 -5.07 -36.05
N ARG A 43 -8.33 -4.46 -36.21
CA ARG A 43 -8.17 -3.05 -36.64
C ARG A 43 -8.77 -2.72 -38.03
N LEU A 44 -9.34 -3.68 -38.75
CA LEU A 44 -9.89 -3.52 -40.10
C LEU A 44 -11.42 -3.43 -40.18
N PHE A 45 -12.19 -3.68 -39.09
CA PHE A 45 -13.66 -3.55 -39.11
C PHE A 45 -14.26 -2.97 -37.81
N LYS A 46 -15.42 -2.30 -37.96
CA LYS A 46 -16.16 -1.42 -37.04
C LYS A 46 -16.27 -1.86 -35.56
N LYS A 47 -16.25 -0.84 -34.68
CA LYS A 47 -16.53 -0.79 -33.23
C LYS A 47 -16.05 -2.01 -32.42
N GLN A 48 -14.84 -1.89 -31.89
CA GLN A 48 -14.29 -2.83 -30.92
C GLN A 48 -15.20 -2.92 -29.68
N PRO A 49 -15.48 -4.13 -29.16
CA PRO A 49 -16.13 -4.27 -27.86
C PRO A 49 -15.24 -3.64 -26.78
N VAL A 50 -15.84 -2.81 -25.92
CA VAL A 50 -15.13 -2.15 -24.81
C VAL A 50 -14.65 -3.24 -23.85
N CYS A 51 -13.33 -3.41 -23.74
CA CYS A 51 -12.74 -4.30 -22.75
C CYS A 51 -12.90 -3.65 -21.38
N LYS A 52 -13.89 -4.12 -20.60
CA LYS A 52 -14.03 -3.72 -19.21
C LYS A 52 -12.78 -4.10 -18.43
N GLY A 53 -12.34 -3.19 -17.57
CA GLY A 53 -11.26 -3.43 -16.64
C GLY A 53 -11.68 -4.27 -15.44
N LEU A 54 -10.85 -4.33 -14.40
CA LEU A 54 -11.14 -5.08 -13.17
C LEU A 54 -10.89 -4.20 -11.94
N TYR A 55 -11.86 -4.18 -11.03
CA TYR A 55 -11.71 -3.67 -9.67
C TYR A 55 -11.69 -4.88 -8.73
N LEU A 56 -10.48 -5.30 -8.36
CA LEU A 56 -10.25 -6.44 -7.47
C LEU A 56 -10.16 -5.93 -6.04
N TRP A 57 -11.13 -6.26 -5.20
CA TRP A 57 -11.13 -5.82 -3.81
C TRP A 57 -11.27 -6.97 -2.83
N GLY A 58 -10.91 -6.72 -1.59
CA GLY A 58 -10.96 -7.69 -0.49
C GLY A 58 -9.98 -7.28 0.59
N GLU A 59 -10.02 -7.94 1.73
CA GLU A 59 -9.13 -7.62 2.86
C GLU A 59 -7.64 -7.78 2.51
N VAL A 60 -6.78 -7.32 3.41
CA VAL A 60 -5.33 -7.49 3.28
C VAL A 60 -4.95 -8.98 3.41
N GLY A 61 -3.88 -9.41 2.75
CA GLY A 61 -3.41 -10.81 2.83
C GLY A 61 -4.09 -11.80 1.88
N ARG A 62 -5.08 -11.38 1.10
CA ARG A 62 -5.86 -12.24 0.18
C ARG A 62 -5.18 -12.56 -1.17
N GLY A 63 -4.00 -11.98 -1.43
CA GLY A 63 -3.21 -12.24 -2.64
C GLY A 63 -3.50 -11.32 -3.84
N LYS A 64 -4.26 -10.23 -3.68
CA LYS A 64 -4.60 -9.29 -4.77
C LYS A 64 -3.38 -8.81 -5.58
N THR A 65 -2.32 -8.38 -4.89
CA THR A 65 -1.07 -7.90 -5.50
C THR A 65 -0.39 -9.01 -6.30
N PHE A 66 -0.39 -10.24 -5.79
CA PHE A 66 0.17 -11.39 -6.49
C PHE A 66 -0.59 -11.72 -7.79
N LEU A 67 -1.93 -11.67 -7.76
CA LEU A 67 -2.74 -11.86 -8.97
C LEU A 67 -2.48 -10.74 -10.00
N MET A 68 -2.33 -9.50 -9.52
CA MET A 68 -1.91 -8.37 -10.34
C MET A 68 -0.51 -8.57 -10.94
N ASP A 69 0.46 -9.09 -10.17
CA ASP A 69 1.82 -9.40 -10.64
C ASP A 69 1.78 -10.41 -11.79
N LEU A 70 1.04 -11.51 -11.62
CA LEU A 70 0.91 -12.55 -12.63
C LEU A 70 0.32 -12.00 -13.92
N PHE A 71 -0.75 -11.21 -13.82
CA PHE A 71 -1.34 -10.54 -14.97
C PHE A 71 -0.38 -9.57 -15.66
N TYR A 72 0.20 -8.65 -14.88
CA TYR A 72 1.09 -7.61 -15.40
C TYR A 72 2.29 -8.23 -16.11
N ASN A 73 2.97 -9.20 -15.49
CA ASN A 73 4.18 -9.80 -16.05
C ASN A 73 3.93 -10.55 -17.37
N HIS A 74 2.76 -11.18 -17.53
CA HIS A 74 2.45 -11.98 -18.71
C HIS A 74 1.78 -11.19 -19.85
N LEU A 75 1.33 -9.96 -19.61
CA LEU A 75 0.60 -9.17 -20.61
C LEU A 75 1.52 -8.52 -21.66
N PRO A 76 1.47 -8.88 -22.96
CA PRO A 76 2.39 -8.36 -23.97
C PRO A 76 1.83 -7.11 -24.69
N VAL A 77 1.35 -6.12 -23.93
CA VAL A 77 0.87 -4.83 -24.45
C VAL A 77 1.52 -3.67 -23.67
N PRO A 78 1.56 -2.44 -24.23
CA PRO A 78 2.02 -1.28 -23.48
C PRO A 78 1.21 -1.09 -22.20
N LYS A 79 1.90 -1.17 -21.06
CA LYS A 79 1.28 -1.26 -19.73
C LYS A 79 2.09 -0.48 -18.73
N MET A 80 1.41 0.13 -17.76
CA MET A 80 2.01 0.87 -16.67
C MET A 80 1.45 0.37 -15.36
N ARG A 81 2.30 0.28 -14.34
CA ARG A 81 1.88 -0.09 -13.00
C ARG A 81 2.46 0.84 -11.95
N LEU A 82 1.61 1.34 -11.07
CA LEU A 82 1.94 2.30 -10.02
C LEU A 82 1.05 2.06 -8.80
N HIS A 83 1.51 2.45 -7.60
CA HIS A 83 0.58 2.66 -6.49
C HIS A 83 -0.31 3.86 -6.78
N PHE A 84 -1.58 3.81 -6.36
CA PHE A 84 -2.56 4.86 -6.62
C PHE A 84 -2.08 6.25 -6.21
N TYR A 85 -1.42 6.37 -5.04
CA TYR A 85 -0.89 7.66 -4.58
C TYR A 85 0.20 8.21 -5.52
N GLN A 86 1.08 7.36 -6.08
CA GLN A 86 2.14 7.79 -7.01
C GLN A 86 1.52 8.28 -8.31
N PHE A 87 0.49 7.57 -8.76
CA PHE A 87 -0.28 7.97 -9.91
C PHE A 87 -0.89 9.35 -9.69
N MET A 88 -1.63 9.58 -8.60
CA MET A 88 -2.21 10.90 -8.30
C MET A 88 -1.15 12.00 -8.17
N GLN A 89 -0.01 11.74 -7.53
CA GLN A 89 1.10 12.71 -7.48
C GLN A 89 1.60 13.09 -8.87
N SER A 90 1.74 12.12 -9.79
CA SER A 90 2.14 12.39 -11.17
C SER A 90 1.09 13.24 -11.92
N ILE A 91 -0.20 13.01 -11.66
CA ILE A 91 -1.29 13.78 -12.26
C ILE A 91 -1.25 15.23 -11.76
N HIS A 92 -1.07 15.45 -10.46
CA HIS A 92 -0.95 16.81 -9.89
C HIS A 92 0.26 17.58 -10.43
N ALA A 93 1.40 16.90 -10.58
CA ALA A 93 2.59 17.50 -11.18
C ALA A 93 2.33 17.94 -12.63
N GLU A 94 1.66 17.09 -13.43
CA GLU A 94 1.29 17.42 -14.80
C GLU A 94 0.24 18.53 -14.89
N LEU A 95 -0.76 18.54 -13.98
CA LEU A 95 -1.74 19.63 -13.89
C LEU A 95 -1.07 20.98 -13.60
N THR A 96 -0.07 20.99 -12.72
CA THR A 96 0.73 22.19 -12.41
C THR A 96 1.50 22.67 -13.64
N ARG A 97 2.11 21.74 -14.40
CA ARG A 97 2.82 22.05 -15.65
C ARG A 97 1.91 22.60 -16.74
N LEU A 98 0.66 22.12 -16.78
CA LEU A 98 -0.35 22.50 -17.77
C LEU A 98 -1.29 23.62 -17.27
N GLN A 99 -0.90 24.32 -16.19
CA GLN A 99 -1.72 25.38 -15.62
C GLN A 99 -2.03 26.47 -16.65
N GLY A 100 -3.30 26.91 -16.68
CA GLY A 100 -3.79 27.90 -17.65
C GLY A 100 -4.18 27.31 -19.02
N GLN A 101 -3.96 26.02 -19.26
CA GLN A 101 -4.45 25.35 -20.46
C GLN A 101 -5.88 24.84 -20.29
N SER A 102 -6.66 24.87 -21.37
CA SER A 102 -8.01 24.29 -21.40
C SER A 102 -7.94 22.76 -21.36
N ASN A 103 -8.82 22.15 -20.55
CA ASN A 103 -8.99 20.70 -20.38
C ASN A 103 -7.67 19.93 -20.17
N PRO A 104 -6.88 20.27 -19.13
CA PRO A 104 -5.55 19.68 -18.94
C PRO A 104 -5.62 18.16 -18.69
N LEU A 105 -6.67 17.65 -18.03
CA LEU A 105 -6.87 16.21 -17.80
C LEU A 105 -7.04 15.42 -19.11
N ASP A 106 -7.70 15.99 -20.13
CA ASP A 106 -7.81 15.34 -21.43
C ASP A 106 -6.46 15.23 -22.13
N LYS A 107 -5.61 16.26 -22.01
CA LYS A 107 -4.23 16.23 -22.55
C LYS A 107 -3.38 15.19 -21.83
N ILE A 108 -3.46 15.16 -20.50
CA ILE A 108 -2.76 14.15 -19.69
C ILE A 108 -3.20 12.75 -20.12
N ALA A 109 -4.51 12.49 -20.22
CA ALA A 109 -5.02 11.20 -20.65
C ALA A 109 -4.55 10.80 -22.06
N GLN A 110 -4.50 11.75 -23.01
CA GLN A 110 -3.96 11.51 -24.36
C GLN A 110 -2.49 11.13 -24.32
N ASP A 111 -1.68 11.85 -23.53
CA ASP A 111 -0.24 11.57 -23.40
C ASP A 111 0.01 10.21 -22.74
N PHE A 112 -0.81 9.83 -21.75
CA PHE A 112 -0.80 8.48 -21.17
C PHE A 112 -1.16 7.41 -22.21
N ALA A 113 -2.24 7.62 -22.96
CA ALA A 113 -2.74 6.64 -23.94
C ALA A 113 -1.75 6.35 -25.09
N ARG A 114 -0.88 7.31 -25.42
CA ARG A 114 0.21 7.09 -26.40
C ARG A 114 1.24 6.06 -25.94
N LYS A 115 1.44 5.92 -24.63
CA LYS A 115 2.48 5.07 -24.02
C LYS A 115 1.92 3.84 -23.33
N THR A 116 0.65 3.88 -22.94
CA THR A 116 0.02 2.91 -22.06
C THR A 116 -1.38 2.58 -22.57
N HIS A 117 -1.63 1.30 -22.81
CA HIS A 117 -2.98 0.80 -23.10
C HIS A 117 -3.65 0.25 -21.84
N VAL A 118 -2.86 -0.30 -20.91
CA VAL A 118 -3.34 -0.90 -19.66
C VAL A 118 -2.70 -0.24 -18.47
N LEU A 119 -3.52 0.34 -17.60
CA LEU A 119 -3.09 0.96 -16.36
C LEU A 119 -3.43 0.03 -15.20
N CYS A 120 -2.40 -0.43 -14.49
CA CYS A 120 -2.52 -1.23 -13.28
C CYS A 120 -2.28 -0.33 -12.06
N LEU A 121 -3.31 -0.09 -11.25
CA LEU A 121 -3.19 0.69 -10.01
C LEU A 121 -3.27 -0.23 -8.81
N ASP A 122 -2.21 -0.24 -8.00
CA ASP A 122 -2.24 -0.91 -6.71
C ASP A 122 -2.75 0.01 -5.60
N GLU A 123 -3.47 -0.56 -4.65
CA GLU A 123 -3.92 0.12 -3.43
C GLU A 123 -4.76 1.37 -3.71
N PHE A 124 -5.79 1.22 -4.54
CA PHE A 124 -6.71 2.29 -4.87
C PHE A 124 -7.48 2.74 -3.64
N LEU A 125 -7.09 3.90 -3.13
CA LEU A 125 -7.60 4.45 -1.89
C LEU A 125 -7.60 5.96 -1.98
N VAL A 126 -8.77 6.55 -1.71
CA VAL A 126 -8.99 8.00 -1.80
C VAL A 126 -9.23 8.55 -0.40
N HIS A 127 -8.30 9.40 0.05
CA HIS A 127 -8.38 10.07 1.35
C HIS A 127 -8.41 11.59 1.23
N GLU A 128 -7.72 12.14 0.23
CA GLU A 128 -7.61 13.58 0.05
C GLU A 128 -8.75 14.15 -0.80
N ILE A 129 -9.28 15.31 -0.39
CA ILE A 129 -10.32 16.01 -1.15
C ILE A 129 -9.85 16.38 -2.55
N GLY A 130 -8.59 16.82 -2.70
CA GLY A 130 -8.03 17.20 -4.01
C GLY A 130 -8.08 16.03 -5.01
N ASP A 131 -7.72 14.83 -4.56
CA ASP A 131 -7.79 13.63 -5.39
C ASP A 131 -9.24 13.26 -5.71
N ALA A 132 -10.11 13.30 -4.70
CA ALA A 132 -11.52 12.99 -4.87
C ALA A 132 -12.20 13.90 -5.91
N MET A 133 -11.89 15.20 -5.90
CA MET A 133 -12.50 16.16 -6.82
C MET A 133 -12.03 15.98 -8.28
N LEU A 134 -10.80 15.52 -8.48
CA LEU A 134 -10.24 15.32 -9.82
C LEU A 134 -10.63 13.97 -10.43
N LEU A 135 -10.81 12.95 -9.60
CA LEU A 135 -10.84 11.56 -10.03
C LEU A 135 -11.93 11.26 -11.06
N SER A 136 -13.13 11.83 -10.92
CA SER A 136 -14.22 11.57 -11.88
C SER A 136 -13.85 12.01 -13.29
N GLN A 137 -13.33 13.22 -13.44
CA GLN A 137 -12.95 13.76 -14.75
C GLN A 137 -11.75 13.02 -15.30
N LEU A 138 -10.76 12.71 -14.45
CA LEU A 138 -9.59 11.94 -14.84
C LEU A 138 -9.98 10.56 -15.38
N LEU A 139 -10.79 9.79 -14.64
CA LEU A 139 -11.25 8.46 -15.07
C LEU A 139 -12.01 8.54 -16.39
N GLN A 140 -12.91 9.52 -16.53
CA GLN A 140 -13.66 9.74 -17.77
C GLN A 140 -12.72 10.01 -18.95
N SER A 141 -11.72 10.89 -18.77
CA SER A 141 -10.72 11.18 -19.81
C SER A 141 -9.88 9.95 -20.16
N LEU A 142 -9.43 9.16 -19.17
CA LEU A 142 -8.66 7.93 -19.41
C LEU A 142 -9.48 6.88 -20.18
N PHE A 143 -10.73 6.63 -19.77
CA PHE A 143 -11.61 5.67 -20.44
C PHE A 143 -11.99 6.12 -21.85
N LYS A 144 -12.18 7.43 -22.07
CA LYS A 144 -12.41 7.99 -23.40
C LYS A 144 -11.24 7.75 -24.36
N GLN A 145 -10.01 7.69 -23.84
CA GLN A 145 -8.82 7.34 -24.64
C GLN A 145 -8.63 5.82 -24.82
N GLY A 146 -9.54 4.99 -24.30
CA GLY A 146 -9.49 3.54 -24.43
C GLY A 146 -8.51 2.85 -23.48
N ILE A 147 -8.08 3.51 -22.40
CA ILE A 147 -7.25 2.88 -21.38
C ILE A 147 -8.08 1.86 -20.60
N THR A 148 -7.58 0.63 -20.52
CA THR A 148 -8.15 -0.41 -19.64
C THR A 148 -7.50 -0.30 -18.27
N LEU A 149 -8.31 -0.02 -17.24
CA LEU A 149 -7.85 0.07 -15.85
C LEU A 149 -8.01 -1.27 -15.14
N ILE A 150 -6.98 -1.72 -14.44
CA ILE A 150 -7.06 -2.84 -13.51
C ILE A 150 -6.57 -2.31 -12.18
N THR A 151 -7.32 -2.55 -11.11
CA THR A 151 -7.01 -1.95 -9.83
C THR A 151 -7.23 -2.90 -8.67
N THR A 152 -6.35 -2.83 -7.66
CA THR A 152 -6.53 -3.52 -6.38
C THR A 152 -6.99 -2.54 -5.30
N ALA A 153 -7.88 -2.96 -4.40
CA ALA A 153 -8.36 -2.15 -3.29
C ALA A 153 -8.67 -2.99 -2.05
N ASN A 154 -8.71 -2.35 -0.88
CA ASN A 154 -9.10 -3.03 0.37
C ASN A 154 -10.58 -2.88 0.72
N MET A 155 -11.35 -2.17 -0.12
CA MET A 155 -12.74 -1.86 0.12
C MET A 155 -13.53 -1.79 -1.19
N PRO A 156 -14.85 -2.02 -1.18
CA PRO A 156 -15.67 -1.92 -2.38
C PRO A 156 -15.76 -0.46 -2.86
N PRO A 157 -16.09 -0.22 -4.15
CA PRO A 157 -16.17 1.13 -4.69
C PRO A 157 -17.12 2.06 -3.92
N ASP A 158 -18.24 1.54 -3.41
CA ASP A 158 -19.20 2.34 -2.64
C ASP A 158 -18.66 2.83 -1.30
N ALA A 159 -17.64 2.16 -0.75
CA ALA A 159 -17.01 2.57 0.50
C ALA A 159 -15.83 3.54 0.27
N LEU A 160 -15.46 3.81 -0.99
CA LEU A 160 -14.44 4.82 -1.29
C LEU A 160 -14.93 6.20 -0.86
N TYR A 161 -14.08 6.91 -0.12
CA TYR A 161 -14.32 8.27 0.35
C TYR A 161 -15.63 8.42 1.17
N GLN A 162 -16.03 7.36 1.90
CA GLN A 162 -17.37 7.26 2.51
C GLN A 162 -17.75 8.43 3.44
N ASN A 163 -16.76 8.94 4.18
CA ASN A 163 -16.90 10.04 5.13
C ASN A 163 -16.09 11.27 4.68
N GLY A 164 -15.77 11.35 3.39
CA GLY A 164 -15.01 12.44 2.82
C GLY A 164 -15.83 13.72 2.67
N LEU A 165 -15.15 14.86 2.75
CA LEU A 165 -15.75 16.18 2.56
C LEU A 165 -16.32 16.30 1.13
N GLN A 166 -17.56 16.78 1.00
CA GLN A 166 -18.25 16.92 -0.31
C GLN A 166 -18.35 15.61 -1.12
N ARG A 167 -18.53 14.46 -0.45
CA ARG A 167 -18.66 13.14 -1.09
C ARG A 167 -19.63 13.08 -2.28
N ALA A 168 -20.69 13.87 -2.29
CA ALA A 168 -21.62 13.94 -3.43
C ALA A 168 -20.89 14.20 -4.77
N LEU A 169 -19.83 15.02 -4.76
CA LEU A 169 -19.01 15.32 -5.93
C LEU A 169 -18.09 14.14 -6.34
N PHE A 170 -17.86 13.18 -5.43
CA PHE A 170 -17.09 11.97 -5.70
C PHE A 170 -17.94 10.81 -6.25
N LEU A 171 -19.26 10.80 -6.02
CA LEU A 171 -20.15 9.76 -6.51
C LEU A 171 -20.03 9.49 -8.03
N PRO A 172 -19.86 10.51 -8.90
CA PRO A 172 -19.60 10.29 -10.32
C PRO A 172 -18.36 9.43 -10.61
N ALA A 173 -17.30 9.53 -9.80
CA ALA A 173 -16.11 8.68 -9.94
C ALA A 173 -16.44 7.20 -9.63
N ILE A 174 -17.24 6.93 -8.59
CA ILE A 174 -17.74 5.58 -8.27
C ILE A 174 -18.58 5.04 -9.43
N THR A 175 -19.43 5.88 -10.03
CA THR A 175 -20.20 5.51 -11.23
C THR A 175 -19.29 5.13 -12.40
N GLN A 176 -18.24 5.92 -12.68
CA GLN A 176 -17.25 5.60 -13.72
C GLN A 176 -16.57 4.25 -13.47
N LEU A 177 -16.13 3.98 -12.24
CA LEU A 177 -15.53 2.70 -11.87
C LEU A 177 -16.50 1.53 -12.13
N LYS A 178 -17.75 1.62 -11.68
CA LYS A 178 -18.74 0.55 -11.86
C LYS A 178 -19.17 0.34 -13.32
N GLN A 179 -19.15 1.39 -14.14
CA GLN A 179 -19.48 1.30 -15.55
C GLN A 179 -18.37 0.59 -16.35
N HIS A 180 -17.12 0.94 -16.07
CA HIS A 180 -15.97 0.52 -16.88
C HIS A 180 -15.22 -0.69 -16.31
N LEU A 181 -15.42 -1.04 -15.05
CA LEU A 181 -14.75 -2.16 -14.39
C LEU A 181 -15.73 -3.25 -13.99
N THR A 182 -15.31 -4.50 -14.13
CA THR A 182 -15.92 -5.62 -13.41
C THR A 182 -15.50 -5.53 -11.95
N ILE A 183 -16.46 -5.48 -11.03
CA ILE A 183 -16.18 -5.44 -9.59
C ILE A 183 -16.10 -6.88 -9.09
N PHE A 184 -14.94 -7.30 -8.58
CA PHE A 184 -14.72 -8.66 -8.08
C PHE A 184 -14.25 -8.62 -6.63
N HIS A 185 -15.02 -9.27 -5.75
CA HIS A 185 -14.66 -9.44 -4.34
C HIS A 185 -13.85 -10.74 -4.18
N LEU A 186 -12.62 -10.60 -3.70
CA LEU A 186 -11.72 -11.71 -3.39
C LEU A 186 -11.92 -12.14 -1.92
N GLU A 187 -12.99 -12.90 -1.68
CA GLU A 187 -13.26 -13.57 -0.41
C GLU A 187 -12.44 -14.85 -0.34
N THR A 188 -11.20 -14.81 0.15
CA THR A 188 -10.48 -16.05 0.51
C THR A 188 -10.66 -16.32 1.99
N CYS A 189 -10.91 -17.57 2.39
CA CYS A 189 -10.89 -17.95 3.82
C CYS A 189 -9.48 -17.96 4.43
N ARG A 190 -8.43 -17.75 3.62
CA ARG A 190 -7.02 -17.89 4.00
C ARG A 190 -6.24 -16.60 3.74
N ASP A 191 -5.55 -16.11 4.76
CA ASP A 191 -4.52 -15.09 4.60
C ASP A 191 -3.21 -15.80 4.20
N TYR A 192 -2.73 -15.54 2.99
CA TYR A 192 -1.55 -16.21 2.44
C TYR A 192 -0.24 -15.67 3.01
N ARG A 193 -0.26 -14.51 3.70
CA ARG A 193 0.91 -14.01 4.44
C ARG A 193 1.12 -14.80 5.73
N LEU A 194 0.04 -15.20 6.38
CA LEU A 194 0.08 -15.92 7.67
C LEU A 194 0.69 -17.33 7.54
N TYR A 195 0.59 -17.98 6.37
CA TYR A 195 1.09 -19.35 6.21
C TYR A 195 2.62 -19.49 6.04
N GLN A 196 3.35 -18.40 5.81
CA GLN A 196 4.82 -18.46 5.75
C GLN A 196 5.49 -18.24 7.11
N ASP A 197 4.79 -17.66 8.09
CA ASP A 197 5.38 -17.26 9.37
C ASP A 197 4.91 -18.08 10.59
N ILE A 198 3.79 -18.80 10.51
CA ILE A 198 3.20 -19.44 11.71
C ILE A 198 3.79 -20.81 12.05
N GLU A 199 4.40 -21.54 11.12
CA GLU A 199 4.87 -22.90 11.43
C GLU A 199 6.17 -22.98 12.22
N LYS A 200 6.81 -21.85 12.56
CA LYS A 200 7.99 -21.83 13.43
C LYS A 200 7.99 -20.57 14.28
N ASN A 201 7.34 -20.63 15.44
CA ASN A 201 7.93 -20.23 16.73
C ASN A 201 6.87 -20.22 17.84
N ASN A 202 6.87 -21.28 18.66
CA ASN A 202 6.46 -21.16 20.06
C ASN A 202 7.59 -20.42 20.81
N SER A 203 7.51 -19.09 20.87
CA SER A 203 8.01 -18.24 21.96
C SER A 203 7.86 -16.76 21.56
N LEU A 204 7.46 -15.91 22.53
CA LEU A 204 7.20 -14.45 22.48
C LEU A 204 5.78 -14.01 22.07
N ASP A 205 4.86 -14.03 23.04
CA ASP A 205 3.48 -13.52 22.91
C ASP A 205 3.34 -11.99 22.76
N ASN A 206 4.45 -11.24 22.70
CA ASN A 206 4.44 -9.77 22.68
C ASN A 206 5.28 -9.21 21.51
N PRO A 207 4.67 -8.64 20.46
CA PRO A 207 5.38 -8.13 19.27
C PRO A 207 6.17 -6.83 19.45
N VAL A 208 6.11 -6.22 20.63
CA VAL A 208 6.86 -5.00 20.94
C VAL A 208 8.01 -5.35 21.86
N LEU A 209 9.19 -4.77 21.65
CA LEU A 209 10.31 -4.96 22.54
C LEU A 209 10.09 -4.13 23.81
N VAL A 210 9.73 -4.80 24.91
CA VAL A 210 9.57 -4.15 26.21
C VAL A 210 10.95 -3.96 26.83
N MET A 211 11.42 -2.72 26.89
CA MET A 211 12.73 -2.40 27.47
C MET A 211 12.80 -0.97 28.03
N PRO A 212 13.60 -0.74 29.09
CA PRO A 212 13.90 0.60 29.59
C PRO A 212 14.55 1.50 28.53
N LEU A 213 14.32 2.81 28.63
CA LEU A 213 14.89 3.81 27.72
C LEU A 213 16.43 3.74 27.60
N SER A 214 17.12 3.39 28.69
CA SER A 214 18.59 3.21 28.69
C SER A 214 19.05 2.10 27.74
N HIS A 215 18.26 1.03 27.60
CA HIS A 215 18.54 -0.04 26.64
C HIS A 215 18.21 0.36 25.19
N VAL A 216 17.26 1.28 25.01
CA VAL A 216 16.91 1.82 23.68
C VAL A 216 18.06 2.66 23.11
N GLN A 217 18.69 3.50 23.94
CA GLN A 217 19.88 4.24 23.56
C GLN A 217 21.01 3.30 23.14
N HIS A 218 21.31 2.30 23.98
CA HIS A 218 22.35 1.31 23.67
C HIS A 218 22.05 0.56 22.37
N LEU A 219 20.78 0.20 22.13
CA LEU A 219 20.35 -0.40 20.88
C LEU A 219 20.62 0.53 19.69
N PHE A 220 20.27 1.81 19.78
CA PHE A 220 20.56 2.78 18.73
C PHE A 220 22.07 2.89 18.45
N ASP A 221 22.89 2.93 19.50
CA ASP A 221 24.36 2.99 19.37
C ASP A 221 24.90 1.74 18.66
N VAL A 222 24.39 0.55 18.98
CA VAL A 222 24.75 -0.71 18.29
C VAL A 222 24.30 -0.68 16.82
N LEU A 223 23.09 -0.19 16.55
CA LEU A 223 22.55 -0.10 15.18
C LEU A 223 23.33 0.89 14.32
N THR A 224 23.88 1.93 14.92
CA THR A 224 24.57 3.03 14.23
C THR A 224 26.09 3.01 14.42
N LYS A 225 26.65 1.91 14.96
CA LYS A 225 28.09 1.72 15.13
C LYS A 225 28.84 2.07 13.83
N ASP A 226 29.88 2.88 13.96
CA ASP A 226 30.74 3.39 12.87
C ASP A 226 30.04 4.28 11.83
N GLN A 227 28.83 4.79 12.13
CA GLN A 227 28.12 5.75 11.30
C GLN A 227 28.16 7.17 11.90
N THR A 228 28.06 8.18 11.03
CA THR A 228 27.93 9.57 11.48
C THR A 228 26.50 9.83 11.94
N ILE A 229 26.34 10.25 13.19
CA ILE A 229 25.04 10.62 13.76
C ILE A 229 24.79 12.11 13.52
N HIS A 230 23.73 12.40 12.78
CA HIS A 230 23.25 13.75 12.55
C HIS A 230 22.25 14.17 13.61
N SER A 231 22.40 15.41 14.10
CA SER A 231 21.48 16.08 15.03
C SER A 231 20.74 17.26 14.38
N GLN A 232 21.01 17.53 13.09
CA GLN A 232 20.36 18.62 12.37
C GLN A 232 18.86 18.35 12.19
N PRO A 233 18.00 19.39 12.15
CA PRO A 233 16.56 19.20 12.00
C PRO A 233 16.19 18.33 10.79
N LEU A 234 15.46 17.25 11.02
CA LEU A 234 14.98 16.37 9.95
C LEU A 234 13.71 16.98 9.35
N SER A 235 13.72 17.29 8.04
CA SER A 235 12.54 17.79 7.32
C SER A 235 11.95 16.70 6.43
N ILE A 236 10.63 16.49 6.54
CA ILE A 236 9.84 15.62 5.65
C ILE A 236 8.72 16.50 5.07
N HIS A 237 8.67 16.60 3.74
CA HIS A 237 7.73 17.48 3.02
C HIS A 237 7.64 18.90 3.57
N GLY A 238 8.80 19.49 3.90
CA GLY A 238 8.88 20.86 4.42
C GLY A 238 8.49 21.02 5.90
N ARG A 239 8.19 19.92 6.61
CA ARG A 239 7.85 19.94 8.04
C ARG A 239 8.99 19.34 8.84
N LEU A 240 9.43 20.06 9.87
CA LEU A 240 10.43 19.54 10.81
C LEU A 240 9.85 18.42 11.68
N ILE A 241 10.63 17.36 11.87
CA ILE A 241 10.31 16.22 12.73
C ILE A 241 11.36 16.11 13.83
N LYS A 242 10.89 16.13 15.07
CA LYS A 242 11.73 15.84 16.23
C LYS A 242 12.19 14.39 16.18
N HIS A 243 13.47 14.17 16.40
CA HIS A 243 14.13 12.86 16.42
C HIS A 243 15.20 12.87 17.52
N LYS A 244 15.68 11.68 17.89
CA LYS A 244 16.76 11.51 18.88
C LYS A 244 18.14 11.39 18.25
N GLY A 245 18.17 10.95 17.00
CA GLY A 245 19.36 10.86 16.16
C GLY A 245 19.01 10.18 14.84
N TYR A 246 19.78 10.45 13.79
CA TYR A 246 19.71 9.66 12.57
C TYR A 246 21.07 9.59 11.87
N THR A 247 21.23 8.56 11.06
CA THR A 247 22.33 8.36 10.12
C THR A 247 21.76 8.38 8.71
N ASP A 248 22.57 8.08 7.68
CA ASP A 248 22.06 8.03 6.31
C ASP A 248 20.95 7.00 6.09
N ASN A 249 20.89 5.94 6.92
CA ASN A 249 19.96 4.82 6.72
C ASN A 249 19.13 4.44 7.96
N THR A 250 19.44 5.01 9.13
CA THR A 250 18.75 4.70 10.40
C THR A 250 18.24 5.96 11.07
N VAL A 251 17.01 5.95 11.60
CA VAL A 251 16.47 7.08 12.37
C VAL A 251 15.76 6.63 13.63
N TRP A 252 15.88 7.43 14.70
CA TRP A 252 15.20 7.21 15.96
C TRP A 252 14.23 8.34 16.30
N PHE A 253 12.95 7.97 16.47
CA PHE A 253 11.87 8.84 16.90
C PHE A 253 11.29 8.43 18.27
N ASP A 254 10.77 9.41 19.01
CA ASP A 254 9.75 9.12 20.03
C ASP A 254 8.38 8.94 19.35
N PHE A 255 7.52 8.06 19.88
CA PHE A 255 6.18 7.82 19.36
C PHE A 255 5.37 9.10 19.19
N ALA A 256 5.41 9.99 20.18
CA ALA A 256 4.69 11.27 20.11
C ALA A 256 5.15 12.15 18.94
N SER A 257 6.43 12.07 18.56
CA SER A 257 7.01 12.88 17.48
C SER A 257 6.58 12.43 16.09
N ILE A 258 6.04 11.21 15.95
CA ILE A 258 5.72 10.60 14.66
C ILE A 258 4.26 10.18 14.51
N CYS A 259 3.57 9.90 15.62
CA CYS A 259 2.17 9.43 15.64
C CYS A 259 1.22 10.31 16.47
N ALA A 260 1.70 11.24 17.30
CA ALA A 260 0.84 12.16 18.07
C ALA A 260 0.75 13.58 17.49
N ILE A 261 1.19 13.75 16.24
CA ILE A 261 1.10 15.02 15.51
C ILE A 261 0.46 14.78 14.13
N PRO A 262 -0.15 15.80 13.49
CA PRO A 262 -0.75 15.64 12.17
C PRO A 262 0.26 15.13 11.13
N ARG A 263 0.05 13.90 10.67
CA ARG A 263 0.84 13.23 9.63
C ARG A 263 -0.06 12.58 8.59
N SER A 264 0.51 12.39 7.42
CA SER A 264 -0.09 11.68 6.30
C SER A 264 0.69 10.41 6.01
N GLN A 265 0.09 9.49 5.26
CA GLN A 265 0.77 8.30 4.78
C GLN A 265 1.99 8.64 3.90
N ILE A 266 1.95 9.79 3.21
CA ILE A 266 3.05 10.30 2.37
C ILE A 266 4.29 10.62 3.22
N ASP A 267 4.09 11.14 4.44
CA ASP A 267 5.20 11.42 5.36
C ASP A 267 5.93 10.12 5.73
N TYR A 268 5.20 9.06 6.05
CA TYR A 268 5.79 7.75 6.40
C TYR A 268 6.49 7.11 5.21
N LEU A 269 5.93 7.23 4.01
CA LEU A 269 6.57 6.72 2.82
C LEU A 269 7.89 7.44 2.52
N SER A 270 7.94 8.75 2.71
CA SER A 270 9.18 9.52 2.55
C SER A 270 10.24 9.13 3.58
N ILE A 271 9.83 8.80 4.81
CA ILE A 271 10.72 8.20 5.82
C ILE A 271 11.23 6.84 5.34
N ALA A 272 10.34 5.97 4.85
CA ALA A 272 10.70 4.64 4.37
C ALA A 272 11.62 4.65 3.14
N ARG A 273 11.54 5.68 2.29
CA ARG A 273 12.46 5.86 1.16
C ARG A 273 13.86 6.30 1.60
N ARG A 274 13.95 6.99 2.74
CA ARG A 274 15.21 7.55 3.24
C ARG A 274 15.92 6.59 4.20
N PHE A 275 15.19 5.88 5.03
CA PHE A 275 15.75 5.05 6.09
C PHE A 275 15.36 3.59 5.88
N SER A 276 16.35 2.71 5.85
CA SER A 276 16.15 1.26 5.87
C SER A 276 15.83 0.72 7.26
N THR A 277 16.10 1.50 8.30
CA THR A 277 15.80 1.13 9.69
C THR A 277 15.20 2.31 10.46
N VAL A 278 14.07 2.08 11.12
CA VAL A 278 13.38 3.07 11.94
C VAL A 278 13.19 2.52 13.34
N LEU A 279 13.67 3.26 14.34
CA LEU A 279 13.46 2.97 15.76
C LEU A 279 12.40 3.93 16.32
N ILE A 280 11.38 3.40 16.99
CA ILE A 280 10.34 4.17 17.68
C ILE A 280 10.36 3.80 19.15
N SER A 281 10.59 4.79 20.01
CA SER A 281 10.56 4.62 21.46
C SER A 281 9.33 5.20 22.12
N GLN A 282 9.04 4.71 23.33
CA GLN A 282 7.95 5.18 24.18
C GLN A 282 6.60 5.05 23.47
N LEU A 283 6.34 3.90 22.86
CA LEU A 283 5.01 3.61 22.32
C LEU A 283 4.00 3.67 23.47
N MET A 284 3.14 4.68 23.44
CA MET A 284 2.15 4.90 24.49
C MET A 284 0.87 4.09 24.20
N PRO A 285 0.16 3.61 25.23
CA PRO A 285 -1.18 3.07 25.07
C PRO A 285 -2.10 4.05 24.36
N MET A 286 -2.83 3.54 23.39
CA MET A 286 -3.82 4.27 22.63
C MET A 286 -5.21 3.82 23.10
N SER A 287 -6.16 4.75 23.14
CA SER A 287 -7.55 4.49 23.55
C SER A 287 -8.51 5.20 22.59
N GLU A 288 -9.81 4.97 22.77
CA GLU A 288 -10.89 5.63 22.00
C GLU A 288 -10.79 7.16 22.01
N HIS A 289 -10.23 7.75 23.05
CA HIS A 289 -10.02 9.20 23.15
C HIS A 289 -8.87 9.71 22.28
N ASN A 290 -8.01 8.82 21.78
CA ASN A 290 -6.82 9.11 20.96
C ASN A 290 -6.82 8.33 19.63
N ASP A 291 -8.00 8.19 19.02
CA ASP A 291 -8.21 7.49 17.74
C ASP A 291 -7.25 7.92 16.62
N ASN A 292 -6.85 9.19 16.60
CA ASN A 292 -5.95 9.68 15.56
C ASN A 292 -4.55 9.06 15.68
N SER A 293 -4.03 8.88 16.89
CA SER A 293 -2.72 8.25 17.11
C SER A 293 -2.74 6.77 16.75
N ALA A 294 -3.83 6.06 17.07
CA ALA A 294 -4.04 4.67 16.67
C ALA A 294 -4.05 4.52 15.15
N ARG A 295 -4.85 5.35 14.47
CA ARG A 295 -4.90 5.37 13.00
C ARG A 295 -3.55 5.67 12.36
N LEU A 296 -2.84 6.67 12.87
CA LEU A 296 -1.51 7.06 12.37
C LEU A 296 -0.48 5.96 12.58
N PHE A 297 -0.51 5.29 13.73
CA PHE A 297 0.37 4.15 14.01
C PHE A 297 0.08 2.96 13.08
N ILE A 298 -1.20 2.63 12.85
CA ILE A 298 -1.59 1.61 11.87
C ILE A 298 -1.01 1.96 10.49
N HIS A 299 -1.22 3.20 10.02
CA HIS A 299 -0.71 3.65 8.73
C HIS A 299 0.81 3.57 8.64
N LEU A 300 1.53 3.94 9.71
CA LEU A 300 2.98 3.86 9.78
C LEU A 300 3.46 2.42 9.64
N VAL A 301 2.92 1.51 10.45
CA VAL A 301 3.29 0.09 10.43
C VAL A 301 3.00 -0.53 9.07
N ASP A 302 1.85 -0.19 8.47
CA ASP A 302 1.48 -0.64 7.14
C ASP A 302 2.49 -0.20 6.08
N VAL A 303 2.80 1.10 6.03
CA VAL A 303 3.73 1.68 5.05
C VAL A 303 5.13 1.09 5.19
N PHE A 304 5.64 0.95 6.41
CA PHE A 304 6.98 0.42 6.63
C PHE A 304 7.07 -1.05 6.25
N TYR A 305 6.00 -1.82 6.53
CA TYR A 305 5.95 -3.24 6.20
C TYR A 305 5.91 -3.43 4.69
N ASP A 306 5.06 -2.67 4.00
CA ASP A 306 4.92 -2.75 2.55
C ASP A 306 6.15 -2.19 1.82
N ALA A 307 6.90 -1.27 2.44
CA ALA A 307 8.19 -0.78 1.94
C ALA A 307 9.38 -1.72 2.23
N GLY A 308 9.19 -2.76 3.05
CA GLY A 308 10.24 -3.72 3.40
C GLY A 308 11.40 -3.12 4.22
N ILE A 309 11.14 -2.06 5.00
CA ILE A 309 12.16 -1.47 5.89
C ILE A 309 12.08 -2.10 7.28
N GLN A 310 13.17 -2.10 8.03
CA GLN A 310 13.17 -2.58 9.41
C GLN A 310 12.48 -1.56 10.33
N LEU A 311 11.43 -1.96 11.03
CA LEU A 311 10.87 -1.21 12.14
C LEU A 311 11.24 -1.87 13.47
N ILE A 312 11.66 -1.06 14.45
CA ILE A 312 11.90 -1.48 15.82
C ILE A 312 11.04 -0.61 16.72
N VAL A 313 10.18 -1.22 17.52
CA VAL A 313 9.28 -0.50 18.43
C VAL A 313 9.57 -0.93 19.86
N THR A 314 9.68 0.05 20.75
CA THR A 314 9.87 -0.17 22.18
C THR A 314 8.76 0.49 22.99
N SER A 315 8.34 -0.20 24.06
CA SER A 315 7.24 0.19 24.94
C SER A 315 7.55 -0.19 26.38
N ASP A 316 6.91 0.48 27.33
CA ASP A 316 6.83 0.09 28.75
C ASP A 316 5.65 -0.86 29.03
N THR A 317 4.72 -0.99 28.08
CA THR A 317 3.50 -1.80 28.17
C THR A 317 3.45 -2.90 27.11
N THR A 318 2.67 -3.95 27.37
CA THR A 318 2.51 -5.05 26.43
C THR A 318 1.57 -4.69 25.28
N MET A 319 1.67 -5.41 24.16
CA MET A 319 0.75 -5.22 23.04
C MET A 319 -0.72 -5.44 23.38
N HIS A 320 -1.03 -6.26 24.39
CA HIS A 320 -2.41 -6.46 24.82
C HIS A 320 -3.01 -5.17 25.40
N ASP A 321 -2.19 -4.40 26.10
CA ASP A 321 -2.60 -3.18 26.79
C ASP A 321 -2.47 -1.91 25.92
N LEU A 322 -1.83 -2.02 24.75
CA LEU A 322 -1.56 -0.89 23.86
C LEU A 322 -2.80 -0.37 23.12
N TYR A 323 -3.81 -1.22 22.88
CA TYR A 323 -5.10 -0.80 22.29
C TYR A 323 -6.21 -1.79 22.66
N PRO A 324 -6.66 -1.80 23.93
CA PRO A 324 -7.56 -2.83 24.43
C PRO A 324 -8.98 -2.70 23.86
N GLN A 325 -9.43 -1.48 23.56
CA GLN A 325 -10.75 -1.17 23.02
C GLN A 325 -10.68 0.03 22.06
N GLY A 326 -11.57 0.01 21.06
CA GLY A 326 -11.83 1.15 20.17
C GLY A 326 -12.17 0.78 18.74
N ARG A 327 -12.44 1.79 17.90
CA ARG A 327 -13.03 1.56 16.57
C ARG A 327 -12.14 0.81 15.57
N PHE A 328 -10.83 0.82 15.77
CA PHE A 328 -9.84 0.19 14.90
C PHE A 328 -9.37 -1.21 15.35
N LEU A 329 -10.14 -1.89 16.23
CA LEU A 329 -9.72 -3.20 16.78
C LEU A 329 -9.43 -4.23 15.68
N PHE A 330 -10.15 -4.19 14.56
CA PHE A 330 -9.93 -5.12 13.45
C PHE A 330 -8.59 -4.85 12.74
N GLU A 331 -8.31 -3.60 12.41
CA GLU A 331 -7.06 -3.15 11.80
C GLU A 331 -5.86 -3.36 12.73
N PHE A 332 -6.08 -3.23 14.05
CA PHE A 332 -5.05 -3.47 15.05
C PHE A 332 -4.63 -4.95 15.13
N LYS A 333 -5.53 -5.91 14.84
CA LYS A 333 -5.15 -7.34 14.72
C LYS A 333 -4.10 -7.54 13.63
N ARG A 334 -4.27 -6.89 12.48
CA ARG A 334 -3.29 -6.93 11.37
C ARG A 334 -1.98 -6.23 11.77
N THR A 335 -2.09 -5.07 12.41
CA THR A 335 -0.94 -4.32 12.92
C THR A 335 -0.11 -5.18 13.87
N LYS A 336 -0.76 -5.95 14.76
CA LYS A 336 -0.11 -6.90 15.65
C LYS A 336 0.72 -7.95 14.90
N SER A 337 0.16 -8.56 13.85
CA SER A 337 0.88 -9.54 13.03
C SER A 337 2.10 -8.94 12.33
N ARG A 338 1.99 -7.73 11.78
CA ARG A 338 3.12 -7.01 11.16
C ARG A 338 4.21 -6.68 12.16
N LEU A 339 3.85 -6.25 13.37
CA LEU A 339 4.80 -5.99 14.45
C LEU A 339 5.53 -7.28 14.90
N MET A 340 4.86 -8.44 14.90
CA MET A 340 5.53 -9.72 15.19
C MET A 340 6.62 -10.03 14.16
N ALA A 341 6.35 -9.83 12.87
CA ALA A 341 7.34 -10.01 11.82
C ALA A 341 8.53 -9.06 12.01
N PHE A 342 8.26 -7.78 12.28
CA PHE A 342 9.31 -6.80 12.56
C PHE A 342 10.15 -7.15 13.78
N GLN A 343 9.53 -7.64 14.86
CA GLN A 343 10.25 -8.04 16.06
C GLN A 343 11.22 -9.19 15.77
N LYS A 344 10.79 -10.18 15.00
CA LYS A 344 11.62 -11.33 14.63
C LYS A 344 12.86 -10.88 13.85
N GLU A 345 12.68 -9.99 12.89
CA GLU A 345 13.79 -9.41 12.11
C GLU A 345 14.68 -8.52 12.99
N ALA A 346 14.09 -7.73 13.89
CA ALA A 346 14.83 -6.88 14.82
C ALA A 346 15.74 -7.70 15.74
N LEU A 347 15.23 -8.80 16.32
CA LEU A 347 16.01 -9.68 17.19
C LEU A 347 17.16 -10.34 16.41
N LYS A 348 16.93 -10.74 15.16
CA LYS A 348 17.97 -11.28 14.29
C LYS A 348 19.08 -10.26 14.06
N LEU A 349 18.70 -9.05 13.66
CA LEU A 349 19.62 -7.95 13.37
C LEU A 349 20.42 -7.51 14.62
N ILE A 350 19.77 -7.48 15.79
CA ILE A 350 20.44 -7.19 17.07
C ILE A 350 21.45 -8.28 17.42
N ASN A 351 21.11 -9.55 17.23
CA ASN A 351 22.01 -10.66 17.53
C ASN A 351 23.21 -10.68 16.58
N GLU A 352 23.02 -10.39 15.29
CA GLU A 352 24.10 -10.24 14.30
C GLU A 352 25.07 -9.13 14.71
N LYS A 353 24.56 -7.98 15.17
CA LYS A 353 25.40 -6.85 15.60
C LYS A 353 26.04 -7.01 16.99
N LYS A 354 25.48 -7.85 17.86
CA LYS A 354 26.09 -8.22 19.15
C LYS A 354 27.20 -9.28 19.01
N GLY A 355 27.23 -10.00 17.91
CA GLY A 355 28.23 -11.03 17.60
C GLY A 355 29.54 -10.52 16.97
N ILE A 356 29.71 -9.18 16.90
CA ILE A 356 30.92 -8.47 16.44
C ILE A 356 31.42 -7.61 17.61
#